data_AF-C0CVK8-F1
#
_entry.id   AF-C0CVK8-F1
#
_cell.length_a   1.000
_cell.length_b   1.000
_cell.length_c   1.000
_cell.angle_alpha   90.00
_cell.angle_beta   90.00
_cell.angle_gamma   90.00
#
_symmetry.space_group_name_H-M   'P 1'
#
loop_
_entity.id
_entity.type
_entity.pdbx_description
1 polymer ?
#
loop_
_entity_poly.entity_id
_entity_poly.type
_entity_poly.pdbx_seq_one_letter_code
_entity_poly.pdbx_strand_id
1 'polypeptide(L)' 'PMTRRTGTSVAAAHAAGAVANLMSWGFVEGNDRSMSEAAIRSYLVRGAKRNPALSYPNREWGYGALDLFQTFLHLRE' A
#
# COMPACT_ATOMS: atom_id res chain seq x y z
N PRO A 1 28.03 -8.71 -0.71
CA PRO A 1 27.17 -9.63 -1.49
C PRO A 1 25.68 -9.33 -1.27
N MET A 2 24.90 -9.14 -2.34
CA MET A 2 23.44 -9.00 -2.24
C MET A 2 22.77 -10.38 -2.25
N THR A 3 21.91 -10.63 -1.26
CA THR A 3 21.18 -11.90 -1.14
C THR A 3 19.75 -11.71 -1.64
N ARG A 4 19.29 -12.57 -2.56
CA ARG A 4 17.90 -12.57 -3.05
C ARG A 4 17.05 -13.57 -2.27
N ARG A 5 15.80 -13.19 -2.01
CA ARG A 5 14.78 -14.00 -1.30
C ARG A 5 13.44 -13.84 -2.01
N THR A 6 12.60 -14.87 -1.93
CA THR A 6 11.24 -14.90 -2.46
C THR A 6 10.29 -15.42 -1.39
N GLY A 7 9.02 -15.04 -1.46
CA GLY A 7 7.98 -15.48 -0.52
C GLY A 7 7.18 -14.33 0.09
N THR A 8 6.07 -14.69 0.74
CA THR A 8 5.11 -13.72 1.32
C THR A 8 5.72 -12.90 2.44
N SER A 9 6.70 -13.42 3.18
CA SER A 9 7.41 -12.66 4.21
C SER A 9 8.17 -11.46 3.64
N VAL A 10 8.77 -11.61 2.45
CA VAL A 10 9.45 -10.50 1.75
C VAL A 10 8.43 -9.47 1.28
N ALA A 11 7.29 -9.92 0.74
CA ALA A 11 6.20 -9.02 0.34
C ALA A 11 5.59 -8.26 1.53
N ALA A 12 5.42 -8.93 2.67
CA ALA A 12 4.93 -8.31 3.91
C ALA A 12 5.88 -7.23 4.42
N ALA A 13 7.20 -7.45 4.37
CA ALA A 13 8.19 -6.44 4.72
C ALA A 13 8.13 -5.20 3.79
N HIS A 14 7.90 -5.42 2.49
CA HIS A 14 7.70 -4.31 1.54
C HIS A 14 6.43 -3.51 1.86
N ALA A 15 5.31 -4.20 2.16
CA ALA A 15 4.07 -3.54 2.55
C ALA A 15 4.23 -2.75 3.87
N ALA A 16 4.95 -3.30 4.85
CA ALA A 16 5.26 -2.60 6.09
C ALA A 16 6.06 -1.30 5.85
N GLY A 17 7.05 -1.32 4.95
CA GLY A 17 7.77 -0.12 4.55
C GLY A 17 6.88 0.92 3.86
N ALA A 18 5.94 0.49 3.02
CA ALA A 18 4.98 1.39 2.39
C ALA A 18 4.04 2.05 3.42
N VAL A 19 3.56 1.29 4.41
CA VAL A 19 2.77 1.83 5.53
C VAL A 19 3.59 2.81 6.36
N ALA A 20 4.87 2.52 6.63
CA ALA A 20 5.75 3.44 7.35
C ALA A 20 5.90 4.79 6.63
N ASN A 21 5.97 4.78 5.30
CA ASN A 21 6.00 6.03 4.51
C ASN A 21 4.68 6.80 4.63
N LEU A 22 3.53 6.12 4.58
CA LEU A 22 2.23 6.77 4.81
C LEU A 22 2.14 7.36 6.21
N MET A 23 2.63 6.65 7.24
CA MET A 23 2.65 7.14 8.60
C MET A 23 3.59 8.34 8.78
N SER A 24 4.75 8.35 8.11
CA SER A 24 5.63 9.52 8.08
C SER A 24 4.92 10.73 7.47
N TRP A 25 4.31 10.55 6.30
CA TRP A 25 3.54 11.61 5.64
C TRP A 25 2.35 12.09 6.49
N GLY A 26 1.58 11.18 7.10
CA GLY A 26 0.39 11.54 7.86
C GLY A 26 0.71 12.16 9.22
N PHE A 27 1.51 11.48 10.04
CA PHE A 27 1.78 11.88 11.42
C PHE A 27 2.97 12.83 11.55
N VAL A 28 4.11 12.50 10.94
CA VAL A 28 5.37 13.25 11.13
C VAL A 28 5.33 14.59 10.40
N GLU A 29 4.91 14.59 9.14
CA GLU A 29 4.73 15.81 8.36
C GLU A 29 3.41 16.52 8.70
N GLY A 30 2.49 15.82 9.36
CA GLY A 30 1.23 16.39 9.87
C GLY A 30 0.12 16.54 8.84
N ASN A 31 0.19 15.83 7.71
CA ASN A 31 -0.83 15.89 6.65
C ASN A 31 -2.15 15.22 7.05
N ASP A 32 -2.11 14.15 7.85
CA ASP A 32 -3.28 13.47 8.41
C ASP A 32 -2.91 12.82 9.75
N ARG A 33 -3.01 13.62 10.83
CA ARG A 33 -2.68 13.17 12.20
C ARG A 33 -3.75 12.28 12.82
N SER A 34 -4.92 12.19 12.21
CA SER A 34 -6.02 11.31 12.63
C SER A 34 -6.05 9.98 11.89
N MET A 35 -5.07 9.74 11.02
CA MET A 35 -5.03 8.59 10.15
C MET A 35 -5.10 7.27 10.94
N SER A 36 -6.19 6.53 10.73
CA SER A 36 -6.42 5.22 11.36
C SER A 36 -5.90 4.07 10.50
N GLU A 37 -5.84 2.86 11.07
CA GLU A 37 -5.54 1.64 10.31
C GLU A 37 -6.51 1.44 9.14
N ALA A 38 -7.80 1.70 9.35
CA ALA A 38 -8.81 1.63 8.30
C ALA A 38 -8.56 2.66 7.18
N ALA A 39 -8.09 3.87 7.53
CA ALA A 39 -7.71 4.89 6.56
C ALA A 39 -6.50 4.45 5.73
N ILE A 40 -5.44 3.97 6.38
CA ILE A 40 -4.24 3.42 5.71
C ILE A 40 -4.63 2.30 4.75
N ARG A 41 -5.45 1.34 5.21
CA ARG A 41 -5.95 0.25 4.36
C ARG A 41 -6.73 0.79 3.16
N SER A 42 -7.60 1.76 3.37
CA SER A 42 -8.38 2.39 2.29
C SER A 42 -7.48 3.10 1.28
N TYR A 43 -6.45 3.81 1.71
CA TYR A 43 -5.47 4.47 0.84
C TYR A 43 -4.76 3.45 -0.06
N LEU A 44 -4.19 2.41 0.56
CA LEU A 44 -3.49 1.35 -0.17
C LEU A 44 -4.41 0.59 -1.13
N VAL A 45 -5.66 0.34 -0.73
CA VAL A 45 -6.65 -0.30 -1.61
C VAL A 45 -6.99 0.59 -2.80
N ARG A 46 -7.18 1.90 -2.60
CA ARG A 46 -7.47 2.82 -3.70
C ARG A 46 -6.33 2.88 -4.71
N GLY A 47 -5.09 2.98 -4.24
CA GLY A 47 -3.89 2.99 -5.08
C GLY A 47 -3.48 1.65 -5.67
N ALA A 48 -4.05 0.52 -5.23
CA ALA A 48 -3.62 -0.80 -5.67
C ALA A 48 -3.74 -0.97 -7.19
N LYS A 49 -2.66 -1.46 -7.81
CA LYS A 49 -2.62 -1.75 -9.24
C LYS A 49 -3.45 -3.00 -9.55
N ARG A 50 -4.41 -2.87 -10.46
CA ARG A 50 -5.35 -3.92 -10.87
C ARG A 50 -5.10 -4.33 -12.32
N ASN A 51 -5.14 -5.62 -12.60
CA ASN A 51 -5.13 -6.14 -13.95
C ASN A 51 -6.56 -6.11 -14.53
N PRO A 52 -6.84 -5.36 -15.61
CA PRO A 52 -8.20 -5.24 -16.15
C PRO A 52 -8.81 -6.58 -16.61
N ALA A 53 -8.00 -7.62 -16.82
CA ALA A 53 -8.48 -8.96 -17.15
C ALA A 53 -9.04 -9.74 -15.94
N LEU A 54 -8.87 -9.23 -14.71
CA LEU A 54 -9.33 -9.86 -13.48
C LEU A 54 -10.42 -9.01 -12.81
N SER A 55 -11.36 -9.68 -12.14
CA SER A 55 -12.33 -9.00 -11.26
C SER A 55 -11.74 -8.82 -9.87
N TYR A 56 -11.97 -7.67 -9.25
CA TYR A 56 -11.48 -7.35 -7.90
C TYR A 56 -12.65 -6.94 -6.98
N PRO A 57 -12.59 -7.27 -5.68
CA PRO A 57 -11.56 -8.08 -5.04
C PRO A 57 -11.67 -9.57 -5.43
N ASN A 58 -10.55 -10.29 -5.40
CA ASN A 58 -10.51 -11.76 -5.59
C ASN A 58 -9.58 -12.43 -4.57
N ARG A 59 -9.61 -13.76 -4.50
CA ARG A 59 -8.90 -14.54 -3.47
C ARG A 59 -7.38 -14.54 -3.69
N GLU A 60 -6.95 -14.46 -4.93
CA GLU A 60 -5.55 -14.58 -5.35
C GLU A 60 -4.78 -13.26 -5.19
N TRP A 61 -5.42 -12.13 -5.46
CA TRP A 61 -4.82 -10.80 -5.49
C TRP A 61 -5.39 -9.83 -4.46
N GLY A 62 -6.44 -10.23 -3.73
CA GLY A 62 -7.15 -9.31 -2.85
C GLY A 62 -7.67 -8.12 -3.65
N TYR A 63 -7.17 -6.92 -3.33
CA TYR A 63 -7.56 -5.67 -3.97
C TYR A 63 -6.66 -5.25 -5.14
N GLY A 64 -5.55 -5.95 -5.39
CA GLY A 64 -4.54 -5.59 -6.38
C GLY A 64 -3.12 -5.67 -5.83
N ALA A 65 -2.14 -5.40 -6.69
CA ALA A 65 -0.75 -5.28 -6.30
C ALA A 65 -0.49 -3.93 -5.59
N LEU A 66 0.33 -3.94 -4.54
CA LEU A 66 0.72 -2.74 -3.81
C LEU A 66 1.39 -1.73 -4.75
N ASP A 67 0.85 -0.50 -4.80
CA ASP A 67 1.42 0.63 -5.52
C ASP A 67 1.33 1.89 -4.66
N LEU A 68 2.42 2.19 -3.96
CA LEU A 68 2.49 3.32 -3.03
C LEU A 68 2.45 4.66 -3.78
N PHE A 69 2.98 4.72 -5.00
CA PHE A 69 2.99 5.95 -5.78
C PHE A 69 1.57 6.33 -6.19
N GLN A 70 0.82 5.39 -6.74
CA GLN A 70 -0.61 5.60 -7.04
C GLN A 70 -1.42 5.89 -5.77
N THR A 71 -1.06 5.28 -4.64
CA THR A 71 -1.69 5.61 -3.34
C THR A 71 -1.54 7.09 -3.01
N PHE A 72 -0.34 7.67 -3.13
CA PHE A 72 -0.13 9.10 -2.90
C PHE A 72 -0.80 9.99 -3.94
N LEU A 73 -0.91 9.56 -5.20
CA LEU A 73 -1.63 10.32 -6.22
C LEU A 73 -3.10 10.47 -5.86
N HIS A 74 -3.77 9.40 -5.45
CA HIS A 74 -5.17 9.45 -5.01
C HIS A 74 -5.39 10.21 -3.69
N LEU A 75 -4.34 10.45 -2.90
CA LEU A 75 -4.41 11.29 -1.70
C LEU A 75 -4.34 12.79 -2.02
N ARG A 76 -3.92 13.16 -3.24
CA ARG A 76 -3.81 14.56 -3.68
C ARG A 76 -5.06 15.07 -4.40
N GLU A 77 -5.94 14.15 -4.81
CA GLU A 77 -7.25 14.42 -5.42
C GLU A 77 -8.29 14.74 -4.35
#